data_AF-A5URE3-F1
#
_entry.id   AF-A5URE3-F1
#
_cell.length_a   1.000
_cell.length_b   1.000
_cell.length_c   1.000
_cell.angle_alpha   90.00
_cell.angle_beta   90.00
_cell.angle_gamma   90.00
#
_symmetry.space_group_name_H-M   'P 1'
#
loop_
_entity.id
_entity.type
_entity.pdbx_description
1 polymer ?
#
loop_
_entity_poly.entity_id
_entity_poly.type
_entity_poly.pdbx_seq_one_letter_code
_entity_poly.pdbx_strand_id
1 'polypeptide(L)'
;MFDRHLWQRQIIDYLDVFARHPRQEVQLSGGAGVVPHLALRTLHPFFHAFHTYPVDATITLAAITHDAGANLLVQRVLRNRYPTVMDIDRDLRASQEVCVTVEHLVVELQTIPLAIQRLNARRGSWLRSTIERELDAYPWSFARIRNLLRELNEQNRIESLRRLRSCNGRYGADDLALIEASLSDAVAQVRAYAARLLGVMVDAPPMSLVIRLLQVALRDSDAETRFAAARALGLLRERAVTNDALTYIESHLCHEDPFYRSAAALVLGQLGDYAGKPTVVQNLCRLLYDRDAYAREAAARALGRIGAPAALPNVLEALAHAAQDDDVQVHEAATDTLTLLRQHAERAVQAAA
;
A
#
# COMPACT_ATOMS: atom_id res chain seq x y z
N MET A 1 27.17 23.21 -20.49
CA MET A 1 26.55 23.59 -19.22
C MET A 1 26.20 22.31 -18.49
N PHE A 2 26.43 22.24 -17.18
CA PHE A 2 25.99 21.13 -16.38
C PHE A 2 24.74 21.49 -15.62
N ASP A 3 23.82 20.56 -15.64
CA ASP A 3 22.50 20.67 -15.06
C ASP A 3 22.11 19.30 -14.47
N ARG A 4 20.95 19.28 -13.81
CA ARG A 4 20.40 18.07 -13.19
C ARG A 4 20.23 16.91 -14.18
N HIS A 5 19.84 17.19 -15.43
CA HIS A 5 19.59 16.16 -16.43
C HIS A 5 20.88 15.50 -16.92
N LEU A 6 21.93 16.29 -17.18
CA LEU A 6 23.24 15.78 -17.55
C LEU A 6 23.84 14.96 -16.40
N TRP A 7 23.70 15.44 -15.16
CA TRP A 7 24.13 14.70 -13.98
C TRP A 7 23.45 13.33 -13.90
N GLN A 8 22.11 13.29 -13.98
CA GLN A 8 21.36 12.04 -13.95
C GLN A 8 21.72 11.10 -15.11
N ARG A 9 21.94 11.63 -16.32
CA ARG A 9 22.37 10.83 -17.48
C ARG A 9 23.71 10.15 -17.26
N GLN A 10 24.70 10.86 -16.71
CA GLN A 10 26.01 10.27 -16.41
C GLN A 10 25.93 9.19 -15.31
N ILE A 11 25.01 9.33 -14.36
CA ILE A 11 24.70 8.27 -13.38
C ILE A 11 24.12 7.05 -14.11
N ILE A 12 23.18 7.25 -15.04
CA ILE A 12 22.58 6.17 -15.83
C ILE A 12 23.64 5.39 -16.62
N ASP A 13 24.53 6.09 -17.34
CA ASP A 13 25.60 5.46 -18.14
C ASP A 13 26.48 4.55 -17.27
N TYR A 14 26.78 5.02 -16.04
CA TYR A 14 27.49 4.21 -15.06
C TYR A 14 26.68 2.98 -14.62
N LEU A 15 25.41 3.17 -14.30
CA LEU A 15 24.54 2.10 -13.79
C LEU A 15 24.32 0.97 -14.82
N ASP A 16 24.38 1.27 -16.11
CA ASP A 16 24.31 0.26 -17.18
C ASP A 16 25.52 -0.69 -17.17
N VAL A 17 26.70 -0.18 -16.79
CA VAL A 17 27.90 -1.00 -16.57
C VAL A 17 27.75 -1.79 -15.26
N PHE A 18 27.36 -1.10 -14.19
CA PHE A 18 27.15 -1.69 -12.87
C PHE A 18 26.20 -2.89 -12.89
N ALA A 19 25.13 -2.83 -13.67
CA ALA A 19 24.12 -3.88 -13.75
C ALA A 19 24.66 -5.24 -14.21
N ARG A 20 25.77 -5.26 -14.96
CA ARG A 20 26.39 -6.48 -15.51
C ARG A 20 27.00 -7.34 -14.40
N HIS A 21 27.78 -6.74 -13.50
CA HIS A 21 28.51 -7.43 -12.43
C HIS A 21 28.58 -6.59 -11.13
N PRO A 22 27.44 -6.31 -10.47
CA PRO A 22 27.38 -5.29 -9.43
C PRO A 22 28.22 -5.63 -8.17
N ARG A 23 28.31 -6.91 -7.81
CA ARG A 23 29.17 -7.37 -6.70
C ARG A 23 30.66 -7.14 -7.00
N GLN A 24 31.06 -7.42 -8.23
CA GLN A 24 32.44 -7.29 -8.66
C GLN A 24 32.84 -5.80 -8.73
N GLU A 25 31.97 -4.93 -9.27
CA GLU A 25 32.19 -3.49 -9.28
C GLU A 25 32.41 -2.91 -7.87
N VAL A 26 31.60 -3.33 -6.89
CA VAL A 26 31.77 -2.90 -5.49
C VAL A 26 33.09 -3.41 -4.91
N GLN A 27 33.44 -4.69 -5.17
CA GLN A 27 34.71 -5.28 -4.70
C GLN A 27 35.94 -4.58 -5.30
N LEU A 28 35.93 -4.31 -6.61
CA LEU A 28 37.03 -3.64 -7.31
C LEU A 28 37.22 -2.18 -6.88
N SER A 29 36.18 -1.54 -6.35
CA SER A 29 36.21 -0.15 -5.91
C SER A 29 36.81 0.08 -4.51
N GLY A 30 37.44 -0.95 -3.91
CA GLY A 30 38.12 -0.85 -2.62
C GLY A 30 37.33 -1.39 -1.43
N GLY A 31 36.16 -2.00 -1.65
CA GLY A 31 35.49 -2.86 -0.66
C GLY A 31 34.81 -2.16 0.53
N ALA A 32 34.67 -0.84 0.53
CA ALA A 32 34.05 -0.10 1.65
C ALA A 32 32.53 -0.33 1.81
N GLY A 33 31.89 -1.01 0.85
CA GLY A 33 30.45 -1.29 0.85
C GLY A 33 29.71 -0.70 -0.34
N VAL A 34 28.43 -1.05 -0.46
CA VAL A 34 27.51 -0.58 -1.50
C VAL A 34 27.10 0.87 -1.30
N VAL A 35 26.80 1.29 -0.07
CA VAL A 35 26.37 2.66 0.28
C VAL A 35 27.42 3.70 -0.13
N PRO A 36 28.69 3.62 0.30
CA PRO A 36 29.70 4.62 -0.09
C PRO A 36 30.03 4.53 -1.58
N HIS A 37 29.89 3.35 -2.19
CA HIS A 37 30.07 3.16 -3.62
C HIS A 37 29.00 3.90 -4.42
N LEU A 38 27.71 3.72 -4.10
CA LEU A 38 26.62 4.44 -4.78
C LEU A 38 26.65 5.94 -4.48
N ALA A 39 27.06 6.35 -3.27
CA ALA A 39 27.30 7.75 -2.93
C ALA A 39 28.38 8.37 -3.82
N LEU A 40 29.55 7.73 -3.93
CA LEU A 40 30.63 8.22 -4.80
C LEU A 40 30.16 8.31 -6.25
N ARG A 41 29.43 7.30 -6.75
CA ARG A 41 28.96 7.28 -8.14
C ARG A 41 27.89 8.34 -8.41
N THR A 42 27.10 8.69 -7.40
CA THR A 42 26.20 9.84 -7.45
C THR A 42 26.99 11.15 -7.52
N LEU A 43 28.07 11.29 -6.75
CA LEU A 43 28.86 12.53 -6.69
C LEU A 43 29.89 12.69 -7.84
N HIS A 44 30.31 11.60 -8.46
CA HIS A 44 31.40 11.60 -9.45
C HIS A 44 31.15 12.55 -10.64
N PRO A 45 29.94 12.59 -11.26
CA PRO A 45 29.61 13.60 -12.26
C PRO A 45 29.88 15.03 -11.79
N PHE A 46 29.46 15.37 -10.56
CA PHE A 46 29.68 16.68 -9.94
C PHE A 46 31.17 16.97 -9.72
N PHE A 47 31.96 15.99 -9.28
CA PHE A 47 33.41 16.18 -9.10
C PHE A 47 34.12 16.48 -10.42
N HIS A 48 33.80 15.74 -11.48
CA HIS A 48 34.35 16.01 -12.82
C HIS A 48 33.88 17.38 -13.36
N ALA A 49 32.60 17.65 -13.17
CA ALA A 49 31.92 18.89 -13.53
C ALA A 49 32.58 20.11 -12.91
N PHE A 50 32.84 20.08 -11.61
CA PHE A 50 33.40 21.20 -10.87
C PHE A 50 34.77 21.64 -11.40
N HIS A 51 35.58 20.71 -11.94
CA HIS A 51 36.86 21.05 -12.56
C HIS A 51 36.74 21.67 -13.96
N THR A 52 35.61 21.46 -14.64
CA THR A 52 35.40 21.93 -16.01
C THR A 52 34.55 23.20 -16.04
N TYR A 53 33.55 23.30 -15.17
CA TYR A 53 32.57 24.38 -15.07
C TYR A 53 32.14 24.58 -13.59
N PRO A 54 33.02 25.15 -12.74
CA PRO A 54 32.80 25.22 -11.29
C PRO A 54 31.53 25.98 -10.88
N VAL A 55 31.18 27.04 -11.62
CA VAL A 55 30.00 27.86 -11.33
C VAL A 55 28.71 27.05 -11.57
N ASP A 56 28.55 26.47 -12.77
CA ASP A 56 27.39 25.64 -13.11
C ASP A 56 27.24 24.45 -12.17
N ALA A 57 28.36 23.78 -11.84
CA ALA A 57 28.38 22.64 -10.94
C ALA A 57 27.90 23.00 -9.53
N THR A 58 28.37 24.14 -9.01
CA THR A 58 27.99 24.62 -7.67
C THR A 58 26.54 25.06 -7.61
N ILE A 59 26.07 25.79 -8.63
CA ILE A 59 24.67 26.21 -8.73
C ILE A 59 23.76 24.98 -8.80
N THR A 60 24.11 23.98 -9.62
CA THR A 60 23.33 22.75 -9.76
C THR A 60 23.29 21.94 -8.46
N LEU A 61 24.43 21.83 -7.75
CA LEU A 61 24.49 21.18 -6.45
C LEU A 61 23.57 21.89 -5.44
N ALA A 62 23.68 23.22 -5.33
CA ALA A 62 22.87 24.02 -4.42
C ALA A 62 21.37 23.93 -4.74
N ALA A 63 21.01 23.93 -6.03
CA ALA A 63 19.64 23.80 -6.51
C ALA A 63 19.02 22.42 -6.24
N ILE A 64 19.81 21.39 -5.96
CA ILE A 64 19.29 20.08 -5.56
C ILE A 64 19.22 19.99 -4.03
N THR A 65 20.30 20.31 -3.32
CA THR A 65 20.41 19.93 -1.90
C THR A 65 19.86 20.96 -0.93
N HIS A 66 19.91 22.26 -1.27
CA HIS A 66 19.45 23.38 -0.44
C HIS A 66 19.96 23.34 1.02
N ASP A 67 21.15 22.78 1.27
CA ASP A 67 21.66 22.50 2.61
C ASP A 67 23.12 22.93 2.82
N ALA A 68 23.55 22.95 4.09
CA ALA A 68 24.89 23.38 4.48
C ALA A 68 25.99 22.40 4.02
N GLY A 69 25.66 21.13 3.78
CA GLY A 69 26.62 20.12 3.36
C GLY A 69 27.07 20.27 1.90
N ALA A 70 26.32 21.00 1.05
CA ALA A 70 26.80 21.40 -0.28
C ALA A 70 28.16 22.12 -0.23
N ASN A 71 28.34 23.03 0.73
CA ASN A 71 29.60 23.76 0.91
C ASN A 71 30.74 22.83 1.33
N LEU A 72 30.45 21.83 2.16
CA LEU A 72 31.43 20.82 2.58
C LEU A 72 31.88 19.96 1.39
N LEU A 73 30.95 19.58 0.50
CA LEU A 73 31.28 18.86 -0.72
C LEU A 73 32.15 19.71 -1.67
N VAL A 74 31.85 21.00 -1.84
CA VAL A 74 32.68 21.91 -2.63
C VAL A 74 34.09 22.04 -2.04
N GLN A 75 34.20 22.24 -0.72
CA GLN A 75 35.49 22.27 -0.03
C GLN A 75 36.27 20.96 -0.19
N ARG A 76 35.56 19.82 -0.22
CA ARG A 76 36.15 18.51 -0.42
C ARG A 76 36.78 18.38 -1.81
N VAL A 77 36.08 18.80 -2.85
CA VAL A 77 36.58 18.76 -4.25
C VAL A 77 37.81 19.65 -4.42
N LEU A 78 37.83 20.80 -3.75
CA LEU A 78 38.99 21.69 -3.78
C LEU A 78 40.24 21.05 -3.14
N ARG A 79 40.05 20.18 -2.14
CA ARG A 79 41.15 19.48 -1.45
C ARG A 79 41.55 18.17 -2.13
N ASN A 80 40.58 17.45 -2.71
CA ASN A 80 40.80 16.16 -3.33
C ASN A 80 40.08 16.07 -4.68
N ARG A 81 40.87 16.01 -5.75
CA ARG A 81 40.39 16.01 -7.13
C ARG A 81 39.53 14.79 -7.48
N TYR A 82 39.84 13.62 -6.89
CA TYR A 82 39.17 12.35 -7.21
C TYR A 82 39.04 11.49 -5.95
N PRO A 83 38.00 11.71 -5.13
CA PRO A 83 37.83 10.94 -3.90
C PRO A 83 37.60 9.46 -4.18
N THR A 84 38.20 8.62 -3.35
CA THR A 84 37.99 7.16 -3.40
C THR A 84 36.72 6.78 -2.64
N VAL A 85 36.24 5.54 -2.82
CA VAL A 85 35.10 5.04 -2.04
C VAL A 85 35.39 5.06 -0.54
N MET A 86 36.64 4.80 -0.14
CA MET A 86 37.07 4.87 1.26
C MET A 86 37.03 6.31 1.81
N ASP A 87 37.34 7.31 0.98
CA ASP A 87 37.25 8.71 1.40
C ASP A 87 35.80 9.13 1.64
N ILE A 88 34.89 8.68 0.75
CA ILE A 88 33.45 8.92 0.92
C ILE A 88 32.90 8.17 2.14
N ASP A 89 33.27 6.91 2.36
CA ASP A 89 32.84 6.18 3.56
C ASP A 89 33.29 6.87 4.84
N ARG A 90 34.55 7.34 4.88
CA ARG A 90 35.08 8.12 6.00
C ARG A 90 34.26 9.39 6.24
N ASP A 91 33.89 10.11 5.19
CA ASP A 91 33.11 11.34 5.31
C ASP A 91 31.69 11.10 5.81
N LEU A 92 31.03 10.07 5.28
CA LEU A 92 29.71 9.65 5.73
C LEU A 92 29.73 9.23 7.22
N ARG A 93 30.84 8.67 7.72
CA ARG A 93 30.97 8.37 9.15
C ARG A 93 31.26 9.61 10.00
N ALA A 94 31.95 10.61 9.44
CA ALA A 94 32.48 11.75 10.19
C ALA A 94 31.53 12.96 10.28
N SER A 95 30.67 13.19 9.28
CA SER A 95 29.81 14.39 9.23
C SER A 95 28.35 14.03 8.90
N GLN A 96 27.46 14.45 9.80
CA GLN A 96 26.02 14.34 9.59
C GLN A 96 25.55 15.19 8.42
N GLU A 97 26.13 16.37 8.22
CA GLU A 97 25.78 17.27 7.11
C GLU A 97 26.12 16.64 5.75
N VAL A 98 27.30 16.03 5.61
CA VAL A 98 27.67 15.32 4.39
C VAL A 98 26.72 14.15 4.14
N CYS A 99 26.33 13.40 5.19
CA CYS A 99 25.32 12.36 5.07
C CYS A 99 23.99 12.87 4.55
N VAL A 100 23.45 13.94 5.14
CA VAL A 100 22.17 14.51 4.71
C VAL A 100 22.23 14.96 3.25
N THR A 101 23.29 15.64 2.85
CA THR A 101 23.47 16.11 1.47
C THR A 101 23.61 14.96 0.48
N VAL A 102 24.42 13.94 0.80
CA VAL A 102 24.59 12.75 -0.04
C VAL A 102 23.28 11.96 -0.13
N GLU A 103 22.59 11.79 0.99
CA GLU A 103 21.28 11.16 1.03
C GLU A 103 20.29 11.89 0.12
N HIS A 104 20.24 13.22 0.22
CA HIS A 104 19.38 14.06 -0.62
C HIS A 104 19.71 13.89 -2.11
N LEU A 105 20.99 13.92 -2.48
CA LEU A 105 21.43 13.72 -3.87
C LEU A 105 21.08 12.32 -4.40
N VAL A 106 21.31 11.26 -3.61
CA VAL A 106 20.99 9.88 -3.99
C VAL A 106 19.50 9.72 -4.28
N VAL A 107 18.64 10.38 -3.49
CA VAL A 107 17.19 10.36 -3.66
C VAL A 107 16.76 11.19 -4.86
N GLU A 108 17.17 12.45 -4.96
CA GLU A 108 16.73 13.38 -6.02
C GLU A 108 17.24 13.00 -7.40
N LEU A 109 18.42 12.39 -7.49
CA LEU A 109 18.98 11.87 -8.73
C LEU A 109 18.54 10.43 -9.03
N GLN A 110 17.74 9.83 -8.14
CA GLN A 110 17.16 8.50 -8.27
C GLN A 110 18.20 7.38 -8.44
N THR A 111 19.39 7.51 -7.85
CA THR A 111 20.49 6.55 -8.05
C THR A 111 20.08 5.11 -7.67
N ILE A 112 19.46 4.92 -6.51
CA ILE A 112 19.05 3.60 -6.02
C ILE A 112 17.90 3.00 -6.87
N PRO A 113 16.80 3.73 -7.15
CA PRO A 113 15.73 3.24 -8.03
C PRO A 113 16.24 2.86 -9.42
N LEU A 114 17.05 3.71 -10.05
CA LEU A 114 17.62 3.46 -11.38
C LEU A 114 18.55 2.25 -11.37
N ALA A 115 19.31 2.04 -10.30
CA ALA A 115 20.16 0.86 -10.14
C ALA A 115 19.32 -0.42 -10.06
N ILE A 116 18.27 -0.43 -9.22
CA ILE A 116 17.40 -1.59 -9.04
C ILE A 116 16.64 -1.96 -10.32
N GLN A 117 16.14 -0.96 -11.07
CA GLN A 117 15.43 -1.18 -12.33
C GLN A 117 16.25 -1.92 -13.40
N ARG A 118 17.58 -1.76 -13.37
CA ARG A 118 18.50 -2.40 -14.32
C ARG A 118 18.93 -3.81 -13.89
N LEU A 119 18.59 -4.22 -12.66
CA LEU A 119 18.96 -5.51 -12.11
C LEU A 119 17.83 -6.51 -12.24
N ASN A 120 18.18 -7.77 -12.44
CA ASN A 120 17.22 -8.87 -12.28
C ASN A 120 16.77 -9.01 -10.81
N ALA A 121 15.68 -9.72 -10.57
CA ALA A 121 15.07 -9.84 -9.23
C ALA A 121 16.05 -10.28 -8.13
N ARG A 122 16.90 -11.27 -8.42
CA ARG A 122 17.92 -11.77 -7.47
C ARG A 122 18.95 -10.70 -7.11
N ARG A 123 19.50 -10.00 -8.11
CA ARG A 123 20.50 -8.94 -7.90
C ARG A 123 19.88 -7.69 -7.26
N GLY A 124 18.67 -7.32 -7.64
CA GLY A 124 17.94 -6.21 -7.02
C GLY A 124 17.64 -6.46 -5.54
N SER A 125 17.25 -7.69 -5.17
CA SER A 125 17.04 -8.08 -3.76
C SER A 125 18.35 -8.06 -2.97
N TRP A 126 19.45 -8.54 -3.56
CA TRP A 126 20.77 -8.45 -2.94
C TRP A 126 21.17 -7.00 -2.68
N LEU A 127 20.97 -6.11 -3.67
CA LEU A 127 21.34 -4.70 -3.54
C LEU A 127 20.58 -4.04 -2.38
N ARG A 128 19.25 -4.22 -2.33
CA ARG A 128 18.40 -3.67 -1.26
C ARG A 128 18.80 -4.16 0.13
N SER A 129 18.87 -5.47 0.32
CA SER A 129 19.24 -6.07 1.62
C SER A 129 20.66 -5.70 2.09
N THR A 130 21.56 -5.40 1.15
CA THR A 130 22.93 -4.98 1.48
C THR A 130 22.95 -3.51 1.89
N ILE A 131 22.23 -2.64 1.18
CA ILE A 131 22.07 -1.24 1.58
C ILE A 131 21.44 -1.16 2.97
N GLU A 132 20.31 -1.83 3.22
CA GLU A 132 19.63 -1.80 4.52
C GLU A 132 20.57 -2.16 5.67
N ARG A 133 21.36 -3.23 5.50
CA ARG A 133 22.34 -3.69 6.49
C ARG A 133 23.49 -2.70 6.70
N GLU A 134 24.01 -2.12 5.62
CA GLU A 134 25.11 -1.16 5.72
C GLU A 134 24.67 0.15 6.37
N LEU A 135 23.43 0.60 6.12
CA LEU A 135 22.87 1.79 6.76
C LEU A 135 22.80 1.67 8.28
N ASP A 136 22.68 0.46 8.83
CA ASP A 136 22.70 0.21 10.28
C ASP A 136 24.09 0.40 10.90
N ALA A 137 25.16 0.36 10.09
CA ALA A 137 26.54 0.51 10.55
C ALA A 137 27.03 1.97 10.60
N TYR A 138 26.18 2.94 10.22
CA TYR A 138 26.50 4.37 10.30
C TYR A 138 25.87 4.99 11.55
N PRO A 139 26.53 5.99 12.16
CA PRO A 139 26.03 6.64 13.38
C PRO A 139 24.84 7.58 13.14
N TRP A 140 24.58 7.96 11.89
CA TRP A 140 23.56 8.94 11.51
C TRP A 140 22.31 8.29 10.91
N SER A 141 21.18 8.99 10.99
CA SER A 141 19.91 8.51 10.42
C SER A 141 19.84 8.76 8.91
N PHE A 142 19.83 7.68 8.13
CA PHE A 142 19.51 7.68 6.68
C PHE A 142 18.00 7.47 6.45
N ALA A 143 17.19 8.41 6.95
CA ALA A 143 15.74 8.27 6.95
C ALA A 143 15.12 8.25 5.55
N ARG A 144 15.59 9.09 4.62
CA ARG A 144 15.03 9.19 3.26
C ARG A 144 15.35 7.96 2.44
N ILE A 145 16.59 7.46 2.48
CA ILE A 145 16.96 6.23 1.78
C ILE A 145 16.21 5.03 2.38
N ARG A 146 16.06 4.95 3.71
CA ARG A 146 15.27 3.87 4.33
C ARG A 146 13.81 3.90 3.90
N ASN A 147 13.18 5.08 3.84
CA ASN A 147 11.82 5.23 3.35
C ASN A 147 11.71 4.82 1.86
N LEU A 148 12.66 5.27 1.04
CA LEU A 148 12.73 4.88 -0.37
C LEU A 148 12.84 3.35 -0.55
N LEU A 149 13.68 2.68 0.24
CA LEU A 149 13.82 1.22 0.17
C LEU A 149 12.54 0.49 0.61
N ARG A 150 11.83 1.02 1.61
CA ARG A 150 10.51 0.51 2.04
C ARG A 150 9.48 0.63 0.92
N GLU A 151 9.39 1.79 0.28
CA GLU A 151 8.50 2.02 -0.88
C GLU A 151 8.83 1.10 -2.06
N LEU A 152 10.11 0.90 -2.36
CA LEU A 152 10.54 -0.03 -3.41
C LEU A 152 10.21 -1.49 -3.05
N ASN A 153 10.30 -1.87 -1.77
CA ASN A 153 9.87 -3.20 -1.31
C ASN A 153 8.35 -3.37 -1.40
N GLU A 154 7.58 -2.34 -1.08
CA GLU A 154 6.12 -2.30 -1.31
C GLU A 154 5.78 -2.45 -2.80
N GLN A 155 6.38 -1.64 -3.67
CA GLN A 155 6.15 -1.70 -5.12
C GLN A 155 6.44 -3.09 -5.67
N ASN A 156 7.53 -3.74 -5.22
CA ASN A 156 7.85 -5.11 -5.63
C ASN A 156 6.81 -6.14 -5.15
N ARG A 157 6.26 -5.97 -3.94
CA ARG A 157 5.20 -6.85 -3.42
C ARG A 157 3.89 -6.65 -4.19
N ILE A 158 3.49 -5.41 -4.45
CA ILE A 158 2.32 -5.08 -5.27
C ILE A 158 2.51 -5.60 -6.70
N GLU A 159 3.70 -5.45 -7.29
CA GLU A 159 3.98 -5.97 -8.63
C GLU A 159 3.93 -7.49 -8.68
N SER A 160 4.42 -8.17 -7.64
CA SER A 160 4.32 -9.64 -7.51
C SER A 160 2.86 -10.08 -7.51
N LEU A 161 2.00 -9.39 -6.75
CA LEU A 161 0.56 -9.62 -6.77
C LEU A 161 -0.09 -9.20 -8.10
N ARG A 162 0.40 -8.15 -8.76
CA ARG A 162 -0.15 -7.65 -10.02
C ARG A 162 -0.02 -8.67 -11.14
N ARG A 163 1.06 -9.46 -11.15
CA ARG A 163 1.24 -10.58 -12.07
C ARG A 163 0.11 -11.60 -12.00
N LEU A 164 -0.48 -11.80 -10.82
CA LEU A 164 -1.60 -12.73 -10.63
C LEU A 164 -2.88 -12.30 -11.34
N ARG A 165 -2.99 -11.04 -11.82
CA ARG A 165 -4.10 -10.65 -12.70
C ARG A 165 -4.14 -11.47 -13.98
N SER A 166 -2.99 -11.88 -14.50
CA SER A 166 -2.92 -12.73 -15.70
C SER A 166 -3.53 -14.12 -15.49
N CYS A 167 -3.64 -14.56 -14.23
CA CYS A 167 -4.25 -15.84 -13.87
C CYS A 167 -5.80 -15.81 -13.92
N ASN A 168 -6.42 -14.64 -14.12
CA ASN A 168 -7.88 -14.48 -14.23
C ASN A 168 -8.69 -15.23 -13.16
N GLY A 169 -8.22 -15.17 -11.91
CA GLY A 169 -8.90 -15.81 -10.76
C GLY A 169 -8.62 -17.30 -10.57
N ARG A 170 -7.78 -17.93 -11.40
CA ARG A 170 -7.34 -19.32 -11.25
C ARG A 170 -5.94 -19.35 -10.62
N TYR A 171 -5.87 -19.50 -9.31
CA TYR A 171 -4.63 -19.40 -8.54
C TYR A 171 -4.07 -20.78 -8.19
N GLY A 172 -2.76 -20.98 -8.41
CA GLY A 172 -2.05 -22.17 -7.94
C GLY A 172 -1.74 -22.12 -6.44
N ALA A 173 -1.18 -23.20 -5.89
CA ALA A 173 -0.84 -23.27 -4.46
C ALA A 173 0.13 -22.14 -4.03
N ASP A 174 1.15 -21.85 -4.83
CA ASP A 174 2.12 -20.79 -4.54
C ASP A 174 1.47 -19.40 -4.61
N ASP A 175 0.54 -19.18 -5.54
CA ASP A 175 -0.21 -17.93 -5.66
C ASP A 175 -1.09 -17.71 -4.44
N LEU A 176 -1.78 -18.76 -3.97
CA LEU A 176 -2.61 -18.71 -2.78
C LEU A 176 -1.78 -18.44 -1.52
N ALA A 177 -0.60 -19.05 -1.39
CA ALA A 177 0.33 -18.78 -0.30
C ALA A 177 0.84 -17.32 -0.32
N LEU A 178 1.14 -16.79 -1.52
CA LEU A 178 1.52 -15.39 -1.67
C LEU A 178 0.38 -14.44 -1.30
N ILE A 179 -0.85 -14.74 -1.71
CA ILE A 179 -2.04 -13.98 -1.35
C ILE A 179 -2.27 -14.03 0.17
N GLU A 180 -2.15 -15.20 0.79
CA GLU A 180 -2.31 -15.37 2.24
C GLU A 180 -1.31 -14.52 3.03
N ALA A 181 -0.03 -14.60 2.66
CA ALA A 181 1.02 -13.77 3.27
C ALA A 181 0.73 -12.28 3.07
N SER A 182 0.25 -11.90 1.89
CA SER A 182 -0.05 -10.50 1.54
C SER A 182 -1.27 -9.93 2.25
N LEU A 183 -2.24 -10.76 2.64
CA LEU A 183 -3.36 -10.32 3.50
C LEU A 183 -2.91 -9.95 4.91
N SER A 184 -1.74 -10.42 5.35
CA SER A 184 -1.14 -10.11 6.65
C SER A 184 0.01 -9.10 6.55
N ASP A 185 0.16 -8.44 5.39
CA ASP A 185 1.25 -7.52 5.14
C ASP A 185 1.15 -6.28 6.04
N ALA A 186 2.29 -5.71 6.45
CA ALA A 186 2.31 -4.47 7.22
C ALA A 186 1.67 -3.28 6.47
N VAL A 187 1.71 -3.31 5.14
CA VAL A 187 1.20 -2.23 4.27
C VAL A 187 -0.25 -2.48 3.88
N ALA A 188 -1.11 -1.52 4.19
CA ALA A 188 -2.55 -1.57 3.87
C ALA A 188 -2.83 -1.81 2.37
N GLN A 189 -2.10 -1.12 1.49
CA GLN A 189 -2.27 -1.25 0.04
C GLN A 189 -2.02 -2.69 -0.45
N VAL A 190 -1.02 -3.38 0.11
CA VAL A 190 -0.71 -4.78 -0.22
C VAL A 190 -1.86 -5.69 0.24
N ARG A 191 -2.35 -5.50 1.48
CA ARG A 191 -3.50 -6.24 2.01
C ARG A 191 -4.77 -6.04 1.19
N ALA A 192 -5.10 -4.78 0.87
CA ALA A 192 -6.26 -4.44 0.05
C ALA A 192 -6.17 -5.05 -1.35
N TYR A 193 -4.97 -5.10 -1.93
CA TYR A 193 -4.76 -5.70 -3.25
C TYR A 193 -4.92 -7.23 -3.22
N ALA A 194 -4.37 -7.89 -2.19
CA ALA A 194 -4.55 -9.32 -1.96
C ALA A 194 -6.03 -9.70 -1.77
N ALA A 195 -6.78 -8.91 -1.00
CA ALA A 195 -8.22 -9.08 -0.84
C ALA A 195 -8.97 -8.99 -2.18
N ARG A 196 -8.66 -7.99 -3.03
CA ARG A 196 -9.27 -7.85 -4.36
C ARG A 196 -8.97 -9.05 -5.26
N LEU A 197 -7.76 -9.60 -5.20
CA LEU A 197 -7.40 -10.80 -5.96
C LEU A 197 -8.21 -12.02 -5.53
N LEU A 198 -8.43 -12.22 -4.23
CA LEU A 198 -9.33 -13.27 -3.74
C LEU A 198 -10.76 -13.08 -4.22
N GLY A 199 -11.27 -11.83 -4.25
CA GLY A 199 -12.63 -11.56 -4.69
C GLY A 199 -12.92 -11.98 -6.13
N VAL A 200 -11.91 -11.97 -7.00
CA VAL A 200 -12.03 -12.40 -8.40
C VAL A 200 -11.66 -13.88 -8.60
N MET A 201 -11.41 -14.62 -7.52
CA MET A 201 -11.13 -16.06 -7.60
C MET A 201 -12.33 -16.80 -8.20
N VAL A 202 -12.04 -17.75 -9.08
CA VAL A 202 -13.06 -18.57 -9.74
C VAL A 202 -13.48 -19.71 -8.81
N ASP A 203 -12.50 -20.43 -8.27
CA ASP A 203 -12.70 -21.56 -7.38
C ASP A 203 -13.08 -21.13 -5.95
N ALA A 204 -13.58 -22.07 -5.16
CA ALA A 204 -13.81 -21.83 -3.74
C ALA A 204 -12.47 -21.62 -3.02
N PRO A 205 -12.28 -20.51 -2.28
CA PRO A 205 -11.05 -20.28 -1.55
C PRO A 205 -10.89 -21.28 -0.41
N PRO A 206 -9.66 -21.70 -0.10
CA PRO A 206 -9.36 -22.45 1.12
C PRO A 206 -9.90 -21.75 2.38
N MET A 207 -10.37 -22.54 3.35
CA MET A 207 -10.98 -22.00 4.57
C MET A 207 -10.04 -21.09 5.37
N SER A 208 -8.72 -21.35 5.34
CA SER A 208 -7.71 -20.47 5.97
C SER A 208 -7.75 -19.05 5.41
N LEU A 209 -7.85 -18.93 4.08
CA LEU A 209 -7.97 -17.67 3.37
C LEU A 209 -9.31 -16.98 3.65
N VAL A 210 -10.42 -17.73 3.73
CA VAL A 210 -11.72 -17.18 4.14
C VAL A 210 -11.63 -16.58 5.54
N ILE A 211 -11.07 -17.31 6.51
CA ILE A 211 -10.87 -16.80 7.89
C ILE A 211 -10.02 -15.54 7.85
N ARG A 212 -8.91 -15.54 7.10
CA ARG A 212 -8.02 -14.38 6.98
C ARG A 212 -8.71 -13.18 6.33
N LEU A 213 -9.56 -13.40 5.34
CA LEU A 213 -10.34 -12.35 4.68
C LEU A 213 -11.41 -11.76 5.62
N LEU A 214 -12.08 -12.59 6.43
CA LEU A 214 -13.03 -12.15 7.47
C LEU A 214 -12.35 -11.32 8.56
N GLN A 215 -11.29 -11.88 9.15
CA GLN A 215 -10.04 -11.20 9.52
C GLN A 215 -9.97 -9.70 9.18
N VAL A 216 -9.51 -9.49 7.95
CA VAL A 216 -9.24 -8.19 7.38
C VAL A 216 -10.51 -7.35 7.28
N ALA A 217 -11.64 -7.93 6.83
CA ALA A 217 -12.88 -7.19 6.67
C ALA A 217 -13.43 -6.60 7.98
N LEU A 218 -13.28 -7.33 9.09
CA LEU A 218 -13.85 -6.95 10.38
C LEU A 218 -12.89 -6.16 11.29
N ARG A 219 -11.57 -6.29 11.08
CA ARG A 219 -10.58 -5.85 12.08
C ARG A 219 -9.47 -4.96 11.55
N ASP A 220 -9.32 -4.83 10.22
CA ASP A 220 -8.20 -4.08 9.66
C ASP A 220 -8.30 -2.60 9.99
N SER A 221 -7.21 -1.97 10.44
CA SER A 221 -7.21 -0.55 10.80
C SER A 221 -7.48 0.36 9.61
N ASP A 222 -7.14 -0.06 8.39
CA ASP A 222 -7.32 0.72 7.18
C ASP A 222 -8.71 0.48 6.54
N ALA A 223 -9.45 1.57 6.29
CA ALA A 223 -10.83 1.51 5.81
C ALA A 223 -10.95 0.94 4.39
N GLU A 224 -10.03 1.30 3.49
CA GLU A 224 -10.00 0.79 2.12
C GLU A 224 -9.72 -0.71 2.09
N THR A 225 -8.85 -1.17 2.99
CA THR A 225 -8.53 -2.59 3.16
C THR A 225 -9.74 -3.38 3.66
N ARG A 226 -10.48 -2.85 4.66
CA ARG A 226 -11.74 -3.46 5.11
C ARG A 226 -12.76 -3.54 3.98
N PHE A 227 -12.96 -2.45 3.24
CA PHE A 227 -13.90 -2.41 2.12
C PHE A 227 -13.53 -3.40 1.01
N ALA A 228 -12.25 -3.48 0.66
CA ALA A 228 -11.75 -4.45 -0.32
C ALA A 228 -12.03 -5.89 0.11
N ALA A 229 -11.80 -6.22 1.39
CA ALA A 229 -12.07 -7.54 1.94
C ALA A 229 -13.57 -7.87 2.02
N ALA A 230 -14.40 -6.92 2.49
CA ALA A 230 -15.85 -7.08 2.51
C ALA A 230 -16.42 -7.30 1.10
N ARG A 231 -15.96 -6.51 0.12
CA ARG A 231 -16.35 -6.67 -1.29
C ARG A 231 -15.88 -8.01 -1.85
N ALA A 232 -14.67 -8.46 -1.50
CA ALA A 232 -14.18 -9.77 -1.92
C ALA A 232 -15.05 -10.92 -1.39
N LEU A 233 -15.46 -10.87 -0.12
CA LEU A 233 -16.44 -11.81 0.45
C LEU A 233 -17.79 -11.75 -0.29
N GLY A 234 -18.26 -10.54 -0.63
CA GLY A 234 -19.48 -10.33 -1.41
C GLY A 234 -19.42 -10.84 -2.85
N LEU A 235 -18.24 -10.84 -3.48
CA LEU A 235 -18.03 -11.43 -4.80
C LEU A 235 -17.96 -12.96 -4.72
N LEU A 236 -17.32 -13.49 -3.68
CA LEU A 236 -17.19 -14.92 -3.44
C LEU A 236 -18.53 -15.57 -3.05
N ARG A 237 -19.38 -14.86 -2.29
CA ARG A 237 -20.71 -15.30 -1.84
C ARG A 237 -20.67 -16.70 -1.20
N GLU A 238 -21.55 -17.60 -1.64
CA GLU A 238 -21.68 -18.97 -1.16
C GLU A 238 -20.40 -19.81 -1.33
N ARG A 239 -19.48 -19.40 -2.21
CA ARG A 239 -18.18 -20.08 -2.40
C ARG A 239 -17.23 -19.88 -1.23
N ALA A 240 -17.41 -18.82 -0.44
CA ALA A 240 -16.58 -18.51 0.72
C ALA A 240 -17.36 -18.49 2.04
N VAL A 241 -18.60 -18.00 2.05
CA VAL A 241 -19.33 -17.73 3.29
C VAL A 241 -20.30 -18.86 3.61
N THR A 242 -19.92 -19.71 4.55
CA THR A 242 -20.80 -20.73 5.14
C THR A 242 -21.83 -20.11 6.10
N ASN A 243 -22.85 -20.87 6.50
CA ASN A 243 -23.80 -20.43 7.53
C ASN A 243 -23.12 -20.10 8.87
N ASP A 244 -22.06 -20.82 9.23
CA ASP A 244 -21.27 -20.55 10.43
C ASP A 244 -20.51 -19.23 10.32
N ALA A 245 -19.94 -18.95 9.14
CA ALA A 245 -19.32 -17.65 8.87
C ALA A 245 -20.34 -16.52 8.89
N LEU A 246 -21.55 -16.72 8.36
CA LEU A 246 -22.64 -15.75 8.43
C LEU A 246 -23.03 -15.47 9.89
N THR A 247 -23.16 -16.52 10.71
CA THR A 247 -23.47 -16.40 12.14
C THR A 247 -22.36 -15.68 12.91
N TYR A 248 -21.11 -15.92 12.53
CA TYR A 248 -19.96 -15.20 13.07
C TYR A 248 -19.98 -13.71 12.71
N ILE A 249 -20.31 -13.35 11.46
CA ILE A 249 -20.44 -11.94 11.07
C ILE A 249 -21.63 -11.29 11.80
N GLU A 250 -22.76 -11.99 11.89
CA GLU A 250 -23.98 -11.53 12.58
C GLU A 250 -23.68 -11.18 14.05
N SER A 251 -22.89 -11.99 14.76
CA SER A 251 -22.56 -11.72 16.17
C SER A 251 -21.80 -10.41 16.38
N HIS A 252 -21.05 -9.94 15.37
CA HIS A 252 -20.30 -8.68 15.45
C HIS A 252 -21.18 -7.43 15.30
N LEU A 253 -22.44 -7.56 14.84
CA LEU A 253 -23.41 -6.45 14.85
C LEU A 253 -23.74 -5.97 16.26
N CYS A 254 -23.52 -6.81 17.28
CA CYS A 254 -23.78 -6.50 18.69
C CYS A 254 -22.49 -6.28 19.49
N HIS A 255 -21.34 -6.10 18.84
CA HIS A 255 -20.06 -5.89 19.51
C HIS A 255 -20.03 -4.55 20.27
N GLU A 256 -19.30 -4.45 21.38
CA GLU A 256 -19.26 -3.24 22.21
C GLU A 256 -18.65 -2.04 21.48
N ASP A 257 -17.61 -2.30 20.68
CA ASP A 257 -16.95 -1.29 19.86
C ASP A 257 -17.70 -1.05 18.53
N PRO A 258 -18.14 0.19 18.23
CA PRO A 258 -18.86 0.55 17.00
C PRO A 258 -18.09 0.23 15.72
N PHE A 259 -16.76 0.18 15.80
CA PHE A 259 -15.91 -0.21 14.69
C PHE A 259 -16.28 -1.60 14.16
N TYR A 260 -16.47 -2.57 15.05
CA TYR A 260 -16.83 -3.93 14.66
C TYR A 260 -18.27 -4.03 14.17
N ARG A 261 -19.20 -3.24 14.75
CA ARG A 261 -20.60 -3.21 14.34
C ARG A 261 -20.75 -2.70 12.91
N SER A 262 -20.13 -1.56 12.60
CA SER A 262 -20.14 -0.97 11.26
C SER A 262 -19.44 -1.87 10.24
N ALA A 263 -18.30 -2.49 10.60
CA ALA A 263 -17.61 -3.44 9.73
C ALA A 263 -18.45 -4.69 9.43
N ALA A 264 -19.15 -5.25 10.42
CA ALA A 264 -20.05 -6.38 10.22
C ALA A 264 -21.22 -6.02 9.29
N ALA A 265 -21.85 -4.87 9.50
CA ALA A 265 -22.90 -4.38 8.62
C ALA A 265 -22.40 -4.19 7.17
N LEU A 266 -21.19 -3.65 6.99
CA LEU A 266 -20.57 -3.53 5.67
C LEU A 266 -20.41 -4.88 4.97
N VAL A 267 -19.88 -5.90 5.67
CA VAL A 267 -19.71 -7.25 5.12
C VAL A 267 -21.04 -7.87 4.72
N LEU A 268 -22.05 -7.79 5.59
CA LEU A 268 -23.40 -8.31 5.30
C LEU A 268 -24.04 -7.61 4.11
N GLY A 269 -23.87 -6.28 4.01
CA GLY A 269 -24.31 -5.53 2.84
C GLY A 269 -23.60 -5.95 1.55
N GLN A 270 -22.31 -6.31 1.58
CA GLN A 270 -21.60 -6.81 0.40
C GLN A 270 -22.04 -8.23 -0.01
N LEU A 271 -22.46 -9.05 0.96
CA LEU A 271 -23.08 -10.36 0.68
C LEU A 271 -24.47 -10.23 0.04
N GLY A 272 -25.14 -9.08 0.23
CA GLY A 272 -26.41 -8.78 -0.40
C GLY A 272 -27.52 -9.74 0.03
N ASP A 273 -28.29 -10.24 -0.93
CA ASP A 273 -29.42 -11.14 -0.72
C ASP A 273 -29.04 -12.44 0.02
N TYR A 274 -27.78 -12.90 -0.10
CA TYR A 274 -27.26 -14.04 0.65
C TYR A 274 -27.26 -13.81 2.17
N ALA A 275 -27.17 -12.56 2.62
CA ALA A 275 -27.30 -12.19 4.03
C ALA A 275 -28.75 -11.91 4.46
N GLY A 276 -29.75 -12.13 3.60
CA GLY A 276 -31.16 -11.83 3.84
C GLY A 276 -31.90 -12.71 4.86
N LYS A 277 -31.18 -13.37 5.76
CA LYS A 277 -31.78 -14.17 6.84
C LYS A 277 -32.56 -13.25 7.80
N PRO A 278 -33.75 -13.65 8.30
CA PRO A 278 -34.55 -12.80 9.18
C PRO A 278 -33.81 -12.25 10.41
N THR A 279 -32.93 -13.05 11.03
CA THR A 279 -32.16 -12.63 12.21
C THR A 279 -31.14 -11.52 11.87
N VAL A 280 -30.47 -11.62 10.72
CA VAL A 280 -29.55 -10.60 10.20
C VAL A 280 -30.29 -9.31 9.91
N VAL A 281 -31.41 -9.38 9.17
CA VAL A 281 -32.23 -8.21 8.85
C VAL A 281 -32.73 -7.53 10.12
N GLN A 282 -33.18 -8.29 11.12
CA GLN A 282 -33.63 -7.75 12.39
C GLN A 282 -32.50 -7.09 13.19
N ASN A 283 -31.30 -7.66 13.21
CA ASN A 283 -30.15 -7.08 13.91
C ASN A 283 -29.65 -5.80 13.21
N LEU A 284 -29.63 -5.77 11.87
CA LEU A 284 -29.36 -4.54 11.12
C LEU A 284 -30.42 -3.47 11.36
N CYS A 285 -31.70 -3.86 11.44
CA CYS A 285 -32.79 -2.94 11.78
C CYS A 285 -32.61 -2.32 13.18
N ARG A 286 -32.10 -3.09 14.16
CA ARG A 286 -31.75 -2.52 15.48
C ARG A 286 -30.56 -1.57 15.39
N LEU A 287 -29.59 -1.87 14.53
CA LEU A 287 -28.39 -1.06 14.34
C LEU A 287 -28.70 0.32 13.71
N LEU A 288 -29.86 0.51 13.08
CA LEU A 288 -30.35 1.84 12.66
C LEU A 288 -30.61 2.79 13.84
N TYR A 289 -30.67 2.29 15.08
CA TYR A 289 -30.83 3.09 16.29
C TYR A 289 -29.54 3.14 17.14
N ASP A 290 -28.41 2.76 16.56
CA ASP A 290 -27.13 2.77 17.26
C ASP A 290 -26.71 4.20 17.64
N ARG A 291 -25.93 4.32 18.72
CA ARG A 291 -25.38 5.61 19.16
C ARG A 291 -24.35 6.16 18.17
N ASP A 292 -23.63 5.28 17.50
CA ASP A 292 -22.60 5.63 16.52
C ASP A 292 -23.21 5.84 15.13
N ALA A 293 -22.93 7.00 14.53
CA ALA A 293 -23.49 7.37 13.23
C ALA A 293 -22.97 6.47 12.09
N TYR A 294 -21.70 6.05 12.12
CA TYR A 294 -21.16 5.15 11.10
C TYR A 294 -21.81 3.77 11.15
N ALA A 295 -22.14 3.26 12.34
CA ALA A 295 -22.89 2.03 12.49
C ALA A 295 -24.32 2.16 11.92
N ARG A 296 -25.01 3.27 12.18
CA ARG A 296 -26.34 3.55 11.60
C ARG A 296 -26.30 3.65 10.07
N GLU A 297 -25.34 4.38 9.52
CA GLU A 297 -25.12 4.52 8.07
C GLU A 297 -24.87 3.15 7.43
N ALA A 298 -23.94 2.37 8.01
CA ALA A 298 -23.60 1.05 7.50
C ALA A 298 -24.81 0.10 7.53
N ALA A 299 -25.64 0.17 8.57
CA ALA A 299 -26.88 -0.59 8.68
C ALA A 299 -27.87 -0.25 7.56
N ALA A 300 -28.11 1.05 7.32
CA ALA A 300 -29.00 1.50 6.25
C ALA A 300 -28.54 0.99 4.89
N ARG A 301 -27.26 1.22 4.53
CA ARG A 301 -26.69 0.76 3.27
C ARG A 301 -26.73 -0.77 3.14
N ALA A 302 -26.51 -1.51 4.23
CA ALA A 302 -26.55 -2.97 4.21
C ALA A 302 -27.96 -3.49 3.91
N LEU A 303 -28.99 -2.93 4.56
CA LEU A 303 -30.39 -3.28 4.30
C LEU A 303 -30.78 -3.01 2.84
N GLY A 304 -30.34 -1.88 2.27
CA GLY A 304 -30.58 -1.58 0.85
C GLY A 304 -29.92 -2.59 -0.10
N ARG A 305 -28.70 -3.03 0.20
CA ARG A 305 -28.00 -4.04 -0.62
C ARG A 305 -28.55 -5.46 -0.44
N ILE A 306 -29.08 -5.79 0.74
CA ILE A 306 -29.81 -7.04 0.95
C ILE A 306 -31.06 -7.09 0.06
N GLY A 307 -31.76 -5.96 -0.10
CA GLY A 307 -32.85 -5.82 -1.06
C GLY A 307 -34.16 -6.44 -0.54
N ALA A 308 -34.83 -7.24 -1.38
CA ALA A 308 -36.17 -7.76 -1.08
C ALA A 308 -36.36 -8.42 0.30
N PRO A 309 -35.41 -9.21 0.84
CA PRO A 309 -35.52 -9.75 2.20
C PRO A 309 -35.59 -8.69 3.32
N ALA A 310 -35.08 -7.49 3.05
CA ALA A 310 -35.13 -6.34 3.97
C ALA A 310 -36.34 -5.43 3.75
N ALA A 311 -37.18 -5.67 2.73
CA ALA A 311 -38.36 -4.85 2.44
C ALA A 311 -39.56 -5.18 3.36
N LEU A 312 -39.31 -5.31 4.67
CA LEU A 312 -40.32 -5.60 5.68
C LEU A 312 -40.89 -4.29 6.27
N PRO A 313 -42.18 -4.24 6.66
CA PRO A 313 -42.80 -3.02 7.18
C PRO A 313 -42.03 -2.37 8.34
N ASN A 314 -41.59 -3.17 9.31
CA ASN A 314 -40.81 -2.69 10.45
C ASN A 314 -39.43 -2.13 10.06
N VAL A 315 -38.80 -2.68 9.01
CA VAL A 315 -37.52 -2.17 8.49
C VAL A 315 -37.74 -0.85 7.75
N LEU A 316 -38.82 -0.73 6.97
CA LEU A 316 -39.17 0.51 6.28
C LEU A 316 -39.50 1.64 7.27
N GLU A 317 -40.19 1.33 8.37
CA GLU A 317 -40.45 2.28 9.46
C GLU A 317 -39.14 2.73 10.13
N ALA A 318 -38.24 1.80 10.44
CA ALA A 318 -36.94 2.12 11.03
C ALA A 318 -36.06 2.97 10.10
N LEU A 319 -36.07 2.67 8.80
CA LEU A 319 -35.38 3.48 7.79
C LEU A 319 -36.03 4.86 7.61
N ALA A 320 -37.35 4.98 7.71
CA ALA A 320 -38.03 6.27 7.69
C ALA A 320 -37.65 7.15 8.88
N HIS A 321 -37.42 6.55 10.05
CA HIS A 321 -36.84 7.24 11.18
C HIS A 321 -35.38 7.65 10.93
N ALA A 322 -34.54 6.75 10.42
CA ALA A 322 -33.14 7.05 10.07
C ALA A 322 -33.02 8.10 8.94
N ALA A 323 -34.04 8.23 8.09
CA ALA A 323 -34.13 9.30 7.09
C ALA A 323 -34.39 10.68 7.70
N GLN A 324 -34.59 10.77 9.01
CA GLN A 324 -34.69 12.03 9.78
C GLN A 324 -33.49 12.19 10.73
N ASP A 325 -32.45 11.39 10.57
CA ASP A 325 -31.25 11.47 11.39
C ASP A 325 -30.53 12.81 11.20
N ASP A 326 -29.96 13.34 12.28
CA ASP A 326 -29.20 14.59 12.26
C ASP A 326 -27.88 14.43 11.49
N ASP A 327 -27.35 13.21 11.39
CA ASP A 327 -26.17 12.91 10.59
C ASP A 327 -26.52 12.80 9.10
N VAL A 328 -25.87 13.63 8.29
CA VAL A 328 -26.12 13.72 6.84
C VAL A 328 -25.89 12.40 6.13
N GLN A 329 -24.86 11.63 6.50
CA GLN A 329 -24.56 10.36 5.84
C GLN A 329 -25.61 9.30 6.17
N VAL A 330 -26.12 9.29 7.40
CA VAL A 330 -27.21 8.40 7.80
C VAL A 330 -28.50 8.77 7.07
N HIS A 331 -28.85 10.05 7.03
CA HIS A 331 -30.00 10.57 6.28
C HIS A 331 -29.97 10.15 4.80
N GLU A 332 -28.86 10.41 4.11
CA GLU A 332 -28.66 10.04 2.70
C GLU A 332 -28.75 8.52 2.51
N ALA A 333 -28.06 7.74 3.34
CA ALA A 333 -28.08 6.29 3.23
C ALA A 333 -29.49 5.70 3.44
N ALA A 334 -30.25 6.23 4.39
CA ALA A 334 -31.60 5.78 4.69
C ALA A 334 -32.61 6.17 3.60
N THR A 335 -32.55 7.40 3.11
CA THR A 335 -33.41 7.89 2.01
C THR A 335 -33.15 7.11 0.73
N ASP A 336 -31.89 6.94 0.34
CA ASP A 336 -31.50 6.09 -0.81
C ASP A 336 -32.02 4.66 -0.64
N THR A 337 -31.84 4.08 0.54
CA THR A 337 -32.29 2.71 0.83
C THR A 337 -33.80 2.56 0.73
N LEU A 338 -34.58 3.52 1.22
CA LEU A 338 -36.04 3.52 1.07
C LEU A 338 -36.46 3.54 -0.39
N THR A 339 -35.79 4.34 -1.23
CA THR A 339 -36.08 4.36 -2.67
C THR A 339 -35.75 3.02 -3.34
N LEU A 340 -34.60 2.42 -3.01
CA LEU A 340 -34.19 1.11 -3.52
C LEU A 340 -35.20 0.02 -3.13
N LEU A 341 -35.57 -0.08 -1.86
CA LEU A 341 -36.49 -1.12 -1.39
C LEU A 341 -37.90 -0.98 -1.98
N ARG A 342 -38.39 0.25 -2.20
CA ARG A 342 -39.65 0.49 -2.91
C ARG A 342 -39.62 -0.02 -4.35
N GLN A 343 -38.54 0.28 -5.08
CA GLN A 343 -38.35 -0.23 -6.44
C GLN A 343 -38.28 -1.77 -6.47
N HIS A 344 -37.65 -2.40 -5.47
CA HIS A 344 -37.63 -3.86 -5.35
C HIS A 344 -39.03 -4.44 -5.10
N ALA A 345 -39.83 -3.82 -4.24
CA ALA A 345 -41.20 -4.24 -3.97
C ALA A 345 -42.09 -4.10 -5.23
N GLU A 346 -41.99 -2.99 -5.95
CA GLU A 346 -42.74 -2.75 -7.19
C GLU A 346 -42.40 -3.78 -8.27
N ARG A 347 -41.10 -4.08 -8.47
CA ARG A 347 -40.65 -5.11 -9.40
C ARG A 347 -41.13 -6.51 -9.01
N ALA A 348 -41.16 -6.82 -7.72
CA ALA A 348 -41.66 -8.11 -7.24
C ALA A 348 -43.17 -8.29 -7.50
N VAL A 349 -43.96 -7.23 -7.33
CA VAL A 349 -45.39 -7.23 -7.65
C VAL A 349 -45.61 -7.38 -9.17
N GLN A 350 -44.84 -6.67 -10.00
CA GLN A 350 -44.92 -6.78 -11.47
C GLN A 350 -44.50 -8.15 -12.00
N ALA A 351 -43.55 -8.83 -11.36
CA ALA A 351 -43.12 -10.17 -11.76
C ALA A 351 -44.11 -11.28 -11.34
N ALA A 352 -45.03 -10.98 -10.41
CA ALA A 352 -46.02 -11.93 -9.90
C ALA A 352 -47.41 -11.76 -10.55
N ALA A 353 -47.62 -10.71 -11.34
CA ALA A 353 -48.81 -10.45 -12.15
C ALA A 353 -48.59 -10.92 -13.59
#